data_AF-A0A495Y9W6-F1
#
_entry.id   AF-A0A495Y9W6-F1
#
_cell.length_a   1.000
_cell.length_b   1.000
_cell.length_c   1.000
_cell.angle_alpha   90.00
_cell.angle_beta   90.00
_cell.angle_gamma   90.00
#
_symmetry.space_group_name_H-M   'P 1'
#
loop_
_entity.id
_entity.type
_entity.pdbx_description
1 polymer ?
#
loop_
_entity_poly.entity_id
_entity_poly.type
_entity_poly.pdbx_seq_one_letter_code
_entity_poly.pdbx_strand_id
1 'polypeptide(L)'
;MRVSGGYMTVDLKSLNLNDLYALAQLVQRDSLSAAGRAIGMSRQALGKSISRLEASLGVQILSQRLPGRGVEFTETGQLIGRAAATIFAGLQISLHFALDTDDAALGLAAITQVEAMLVCLKRQMINRQGSGDAESSLGVRGATAWDGVVNET
;
A
#
# COMPACT_ATOMS: atom_id res chain seq x y z
N MET A 1 10.73 -25.93 -1.30
CA MET A 1 11.58 -24.76 -1.59
C MET A 1 11.57 -23.88 -0.35
N ARG A 2 12.68 -23.82 0.38
CA ARG A 2 12.75 -23.26 1.75
C ARG A 2 12.59 -21.75 1.74
N VAL A 3 11.55 -21.24 2.40
CA VAL A 3 11.47 -19.83 2.80
C VAL A 3 12.29 -19.73 4.09
N SER A 4 13.57 -19.37 3.94
CA SER A 4 14.47 -19.12 5.07
C SER A 4 14.13 -17.74 5.63
N GLY A 5 13.45 -17.75 6.77
CA GLY A 5 13.21 -16.55 7.58
C GLY A 5 14.54 -15.92 8.00
N GLY A 6 14.71 -14.68 7.56
CA GLY A 6 15.72 -13.74 8.01
C GLY A 6 15.26 -12.42 7.44
N TYR A 7 14.85 -11.49 8.29
CA TYR A 7 14.59 -10.12 7.85
C TYR A 7 15.84 -9.67 7.09
N MET A 8 15.78 -9.56 5.77
CA MET A 8 16.84 -8.88 5.03
C MET A 8 16.89 -7.50 5.66
N THR A 9 17.97 -7.21 6.38
CA THR A 9 18.24 -5.89 6.90
C THR A 9 18.36 -4.98 5.69
N VAL A 10 17.27 -4.31 5.33
CA VAL A 10 17.27 -3.27 4.31
C VAL A 10 18.23 -2.21 4.80
N ASP A 11 19.34 -2.04 4.09
CA ASP A 11 20.30 -1.00 4.43
C ASP A 11 19.68 0.37 4.07
N LEU A 12 19.21 1.06 5.10
CA LEU A 12 18.57 2.36 4.96
C LEU A 12 19.53 3.42 4.39
N LYS A 13 20.85 3.25 4.51
CA LYS A 13 21.81 4.22 3.96
C LYS A 13 21.94 4.13 2.44
N SER A 14 21.81 2.94 1.87
CA SER A 14 21.83 2.75 0.42
C SER A 14 20.47 2.96 -0.25
N LEU A 15 19.40 3.10 0.55
CA LEU A 15 18.07 3.44 0.05
C LEU A 15 18.01 4.89 -0.42
N ASN A 16 17.77 5.09 -1.73
CA ASN A 16 17.66 6.41 -2.30
C ASN A 16 16.27 7.03 -2.04
N LEU A 17 16.24 8.13 -1.29
CA LEU A 17 14.99 8.83 -0.94
C LEU A 17 14.24 9.39 -2.17
N ASN A 18 14.95 9.79 -3.23
CA ASN A 18 14.30 10.25 -4.46
C ASN A 18 13.57 9.10 -5.16
N ASP A 19 14.17 7.90 -5.14
CA ASP A 19 13.53 6.72 -5.71
C ASP A 19 12.33 6.26 -4.86
N LEU A 20 12.42 6.37 -3.54
CA LEU A 20 11.29 6.13 -2.64
C LEU A 20 10.17 7.16 -2.82
N TYR A 21 10.50 8.44 -3.02
CA TYR A 21 9.54 9.50 -3.31
C TYR A 21 8.86 9.29 -4.66
N ALA A 22 9.60 8.85 -5.67
CA ALA A 22 9.04 8.48 -6.97
C ALA A 22 7.98 7.37 -6.84
N LEU A 23 8.21 6.37 -5.99
CA LEU A 23 7.21 5.33 -5.69
C LEU A 23 5.98 5.90 -4.99
N ALA A 24 6.15 6.76 -3.98
CA ALA A 24 5.04 7.40 -3.28
C ALA A 24 4.11 8.17 -4.23
N GLN A 25 4.68 8.85 -5.23
CA GLN A 25 3.93 9.57 -6.25
C GLN A 25 3.27 8.63 -7.27
N LEU A 26 3.91 7.49 -7.56
CA LEU A 26 3.37 6.49 -8.46
C LEU A 26 2.13 5.79 -7.88
N VAL A 27 2.17 5.39 -6.60
CA VAL A 27 1.02 4.76 -5.92
C VAL A 27 -0.18 5.70 -5.80
N GLN A 28 0.04 7.01 -5.67
CA GLN A 28 -1.07 7.97 -5.60
C GLN A 28 -1.79 8.19 -6.95
N ARG A 29 -1.17 7.79 -8.07
CA ARG A 29 -1.62 8.21 -9.42
C ARG A 29 -1.80 7.05 -10.39
N ASP A 30 -1.39 5.84 -10.02
CA ASP A 30 -1.44 4.60 -10.84
C ASP A 30 -0.92 4.75 -12.28
N SER A 31 -0.06 5.75 -12.52
CA SER A 31 0.40 6.10 -13.86
C SER A 31 1.79 6.72 -13.84
N LEU A 32 2.73 6.06 -14.51
CA LEU A 32 4.12 6.54 -14.63
C LEU A 32 4.20 7.93 -15.27
N SER A 33 3.33 8.22 -16.24
CA SER A 33 3.31 9.54 -16.90
C SER A 33 2.72 10.63 -16.02
N ALA A 34 1.70 10.32 -15.21
CA ALA A 34 1.09 11.28 -14.30
C ALA A 34 2.01 11.55 -13.09
N ALA A 35 2.59 10.49 -12.52
CA ALA A 35 3.53 10.59 -11.42
C ALA A 35 4.84 11.30 -11.81
N GLY A 36 5.40 10.98 -12.97
CA GLY A 36 6.60 11.64 -13.48
C GLY A 36 6.37 13.15 -13.62
N ARG A 37 5.27 13.56 -14.25
CA ARG A 37 4.90 14.98 -14.40
C ARG A 37 4.76 15.70 -13.06
N ALA A 38 4.23 15.04 -12.03
CA ALA A 38 4.05 15.63 -10.70
C ALA A 38 5.37 16.00 -10.01
N ILE A 39 6.48 15.34 -10.38
CA ILE A 39 7.81 15.56 -9.79
C ILE A 39 8.85 16.03 -10.81
N GLY A 40 8.42 16.51 -11.98
CA GLY A 40 9.31 17.01 -13.03
C GLY A 40 10.17 15.93 -13.71
N MET A 41 9.80 14.65 -13.60
CA MET A 41 10.49 13.53 -14.26
C MET A 41 9.80 13.08 -15.55
N SER A 42 10.60 12.65 -16.53
CA SER A 42 10.06 11.93 -17.69
C SER A 42 9.56 10.54 -17.27
N ARG A 43 8.63 9.95 -18.04
CA ARG A 43 8.14 8.59 -17.82
C ARG A 43 9.27 7.55 -17.73
N GLN A 44 10.29 7.70 -18.58
CA GLN A 44 11.44 6.80 -18.60
C GLN A 44 12.33 6.99 -17.36
N ALA A 45 12.55 8.25 -16.92
CA ALA A 45 13.31 8.54 -15.71
C ALA A 45 12.62 7.97 -14.47
N LEU A 46 11.30 8.14 -14.36
CA LEU A 46 10.51 7.55 -13.27
C LEU A 46 10.59 6.01 -13.31
N GLY A 47 10.44 5.39 -14.48
CA GLY A 47 10.57 3.94 -14.63
C GLY A 47 11.95 3.40 -14.19
N LYS A 48 13.04 4.11 -14.53
CA LYS A 48 14.40 3.78 -14.08
C LYS A 48 14.56 3.94 -12.56
N SER A 49 13.96 4.99 -11.99
CA SER A 49 13.95 5.24 -10.56
C SER A 49 13.30 4.09 -9.79
N ILE A 50 12.12 3.62 -10.22
CA ILE A 50 11.47 2.45 -9.62
C ILE A 50 12.34 1.19 -9.76
N SER A 51 12.96 0.95 -10.91
CA SER A 51 13.81 -0.23 -11.09
C SER A 51 15.09 -0.20 -10.24
N ARG A 52 15.65 0.99 -9.95
CA ARG A 52 16.73 1.10 -8.96
C ARG A 52 16.24 0.78 -7.55
N LEU A 53 15.05 1.28 -7.19
CA LEU A 53 14.44 0.99 -5.89
C LEU A 53 14.21 -0.51 -5.70
N GLU A 54 13.67 -1.19 -6.72
CA GLU A 54 13.50 -2.65 -6.75
C GLU A 54 14.83 -3.38 -6.52
N ALA A 55 15.90 -2.95 -7.19
CA ALA A 55 17.23 -3.54 -7.04
C ALA A 55 17.82 -3.31 -5.64
N SER A 56 17.69 -2.10 -5.08
CA SER A 56 18.17 -1.79 -3.72
C SER A 56 17.42 -2.56 -2.64
N LEU A 57 16.12 -2.82 -2.84
CA LEU A 57 15.29 -3.53 -1.88
C LEU A 57 15.28 -5.05 -2.10
N GLY A 58 15.74 -5.54 -3.25
CA GLY A 58 15.70 -6.96 -3.61
C GLY A 58 14.27 -7.49 -3.83
N VAL A 59 13.31 -6.62 -4.15
CA VAL A 59 11.90 -6.96 -4.33
C VAL A 59 11.36 -6.44 -5.66
N GLN A 60 10.34 -7.11 -6.18
CA GLN A 60 9.57 -6.60 -7.32
C GLN A 60 8.41 -5.74 -6.81
N ILE A 61 8.34 -4.49 -7.26
CA ILE A 61 7.31 -3.51 -6.86
C ILE A 61 6.17 -3.50 -7.87
N LEU A 62 6.48 -3.55 -9.17
CA LEU A 62 5.48 -3.55 -10.23
C LEU A 62 5.29 -4.96 -10.77
N SER A 63 4.04 -5.45 -10.78
CA SER A 63 3.69 -6.72 -11.42
C SER A 63 3.62 -6.56 -12.92
N GLN A 64 3.01 -5.47 -13.40
CA GLN A 64 2.84 -5.20 -14.82
C GLN A 64 2.87 -3.70 -15.13
N ARG A 65 3.52 -3.35 -16.25
CA ARG A 65 3.46 -1.99 -16.82
C ARG A 65 2.50 -2.02 -18.00
N LEU A 66 1.38 -1.32 -17.92
CA LEU A 66 0.41 -1.27 -19.01
C LEU A 66 0.62 0.01 -19.85
N PRO A 67 1.02 -0.11 -21.13
CA PRO A 67 1.14 1.04 -22.03
C PRO A 67 -0.21 1.78 -22.12
N GLY A 68 -0.23 3.06 -21.74
CA GLY A 68 -1.43 3.91 -21.83
C GLY A 68 -2.52 3.67 -20.77
N ARG A 69 -2.46 2.56 -20.00
CA ARG A 69 -3.49 2.20 -19.01
C ARG A 69 -3.06 2.29 -17.55
N GLY A 70 -1.76 2.37 -17.27
CA GLY A 70 -1.27 2.58 -15.90
C GLY A 70 -0.22 1.56 -15.48
N VAL A 71 -0.15 1.29 -14.18
CA VAL A 71 0.73 0.28 -13.58
C VAL A 71 -0.07 -0.60 -12.64
N GLU A 72 0.33 -1.87 -12.55
CA GLU A 72 -0.14 -2.78 -11.51
C GLU A 72 1.00 -3.05 -10.55
N PHE A 73 0.67 -3.05 -9.26
CA PHE A 73 1.61 -3.25 -8.17
C PHE A 73 1.52 -4.68 -7.63
N THR A 74 2.65 -5.23 -7.23
CA THR A 74 2.68 -6.39 -6.35
C THR A 74 2.15 -6.01 -4.96
N GLU A 75 1.74 -6.99 -4.16
CA GLU A 75 1.31 -6.75 -2.78
C GLU A 75 2.40 -6.03 -1.97
N THR A 76 3.64 -6.51 -2.07
CA THR A 76 4.81 -5.88 -1.44
C THR A 76 5.02 -4.45 -1.95
N GLY A 77 4.87 -4.20 -3.25
CA GLY A 77 4.99 -2.87 -3.84
C GLY A 77 3.95 -1.88 -3.33
N GLN A 78 2.69 -2.32 -3.14
CA GLN A 78 1.65 -1.50 -2.53
C GLN A 78 1.98 -1.14 -1.08
N LEU A 79 2.45 -2.12 -0.28
CA LEU A 79 2.80 -1.88 1.12
C LEU A 79 3.94 -0.87 1.26
N ILE A 80 5.02 -1.04 0.48
CA ILE A 80 6.17 -0.12 0.50
C ILE A 80 5.74 1.27 0.03
N GLY A 81 4.96 1.37 -1.04
CA GLY A 81 4.53 2.67 -1.56
C GLY A 81 3.59 3.43 -0.62
N ARG A 82 2.71 2.74 0.10
CA ARG A 82 1.88 3.37 1.16
C ARG A 82 2.72 3.83 2.35
N ALA A 83 3.70 3.03 2.77
CA ALA A 83 4.64 3.44 3.80
C ALA A 83 5.45 4.68 3.37
N ALA A 84 5.94 4.71 2.13
CA ALA A 84 6.64 5.85 1.57
C ALA A 84 5.76 7.11 1.57
N ALA A 85 4.53 7.02 1.05
CA ALA A 85 3.60 8.16 1.03
C ALA A 85 3.34 8.72 2.43
N THR A 86 3.20 7.84 3.42
CA THR A 86 3.05 8.21 4.83
C THR A 86 4.27 8.97 5.35
N ILE A 87 5.48 8.43 5.13
CA ILE A 87 6.73 9.03 5.60
C ILE A 87 6.90 10.44 5.04
N PHE A 88 6.68 10.62 3.73
CA PHE A 88 6.84 11.94 3.11
C PHE A 88 5.76 12.92 3.54
N ALA A 89 4.51 12.48 3.72
CA ALA A 89 3.46 13.35 4.25
C ALA A 89 3.77 13.82 5.68
N GLY A 90 4.19 12.91 6.56
CA GLY A 90 4.58 13.24 7.93
C GLY A 90 5.79 14.18 7.99
N LEU A 91 6.80 13.93 7.15
CA LEU A 91 7.97 14.80 7.03
C LEU A 91 7.60 16.20 6.54
N GLN A 92 6.76 16.30 5.51
CA GLN A 92 6.31 17.58 4.96
C GLN A 92 5.57 18.41 6.02
N ILE A 93 4.66 17.78 6.77
CA ILE A 93 3.93 18.44 7.87
C ILE A 93 4.91 18.91 8.95
N SER A 94 5.83 18.05 9.36
CA SER A 94 6.83 18.38 10.40
C SER A 94 7.72 19.55 9.99
N LEU A 95 8.18 19.58 8.73
CA LEU A 95 9.02 20.64 8.20
C LEU A 95 8.26 21.97 8.06
N HIS A 96 6.98 21.94 7.67
CA HIS A 96 6.14 23.13 7.62
C HIS A 96 6.07 23.80 9.00
N PHE A 97 5.77 23.05 10.06
CA PHE A 97 5.75 23.59 11.42
C PHE A 97 7.12 24.04 11.93
N ALA A 98 8.19 23.31 11.59
CA ALA A 98 9.53 23.65 12.05
C ALA A 98 10.10 24.94 11.39
N LEU A 99 9.63 25.29 10.19
CA LEU A 99 10.17 26.42 9.42
C LEU A 99 9.28 27.66 9.45
N ASP A 100 7.99 27.57 9.76
CA ASP A 100 7.06 28.71 9.68
C ASP A 100 6.91 29.56 10.95
N THR A 101 7.11 29.10 12.20
CA THR A 101 7.10 29.98 13.41
C THR A 101 7.42 29.28 14.74
N ASP A 102 7.68 30.09 15.77
CA ASP A 102 8.01 29.90 17.22
C ASP A 102 7.37 28.74 18.04
N ASP A 103 6.89 27.65 17.45
CA ASP A 103 6.22 26.56 18.17
C ASP A 103 6.77 25.17 17.80
N ALA A 104 8.01 24.92 18.21
CA ALA A 104 8.73 23.65 18.01
C ALA A 104 7.97 22.41 18.56
N ALA A 105 7.02 22.62 19.48
CA ALA A 105 6.19 21.58 20.08
C ALA A 105 5.26 20.88 19.07
N LEU A 106 4.78 21.59 18.03
CA LEU A 106 3.91 21.01 17.00
C LEU A 106 4.69 20.18 15.97
N GLY A 107 5.93 20.57 15.66
CA GLY A 107 6.82 19.82 14.78
C GLY A 107 7.19 18.43 15.32
N LEU A 108 7.40 18.30 16.64
CA LEU A 108 7.64 17.00 17.28
C LEU A 108 6.37 16.12 17.38
N ALA A 109 5.19 16.72 17.55
CA ALA A 109 3.93 15.97 17.60
C ALA A 109 3.61 15.26 16.27
N ALA A 110 3.94 15.87 15.13
CA ALA A 110 3.79 15.24 13.81
C ALA A 110 4.67 13.97 13.64
N ILE A 111 5.80 13.88 14.35
CA ILE A 111 6.66 12.69 14.36
C ILE A 111 6.03 11.54 15.17
N THR A 112 5.27 11.84 16.23
CA THR A 112 4.56 10.82 17.04
C THR A 112 3.41 10.10 16.30
N GLN A 113 2.94 10.66 15.18
CA GLN A 113 1.85 10.07 14.38
C GLN A 113 2.25 8.79 13.64
N VAL A 114 3.55 8.56 13.40
CA VAL A 114 4.04 7.34 12.74
C VAL A 114 3.93 6.11 13.67
N GLU A 115 4.16 6.28 14.97
CA GLU A 115 3.97 5.20 15.97
C GLU A 115 2.49 4.89 16.20
N ALA A 116 1.64 5.91 16.33
CA ALA A 116 0.21 5.73 16.51
C ALA A 116 -0.43 4.95 15.33
N MET A 117 0.10 5.13 14.11
CA MET A 117 -0.46 4.49 12.92
C MET A 117 -0.03 3.02 12.76
N LEU A 118 1.14 2.61 13.25
CA LEU A 118 1.51 1.19 13.32
C LEU A 118 0.55 0.40 14.24
N VAL A 119 0.08 1.03 15.33
CA VAL A 119 -0.91 0.43 16.24
C VAL A 119 -2.28 0.27 15.55
N CYS A 120 -2.74 1.29 14.82
CA CYS A 120 -4.00 1.21 14.05
C CYS A 120 -3.93 0.20 12.90
N LEU A 121 -2.82 0.11 12.17
CA LEU A 121 -2.64 -0.85 11.08
C LEU A 121 -2.64 -2.29 11.60
N LYS A 122 -1.98 -2.54 12.74
CA LYS A 122 -2.00 -3.85 13.44
C LYS A 122 -3.42 -4.22 13.89
N ARG A 123 -4.21 -3.27 14.37
CA ARG A 123 -5.61 -3.49 14.77
C ARG A 123 -6.54 -3.78 13.58
N GLN A 124 -6.35 -3.11 12.44
CA GLN A 124 -7.15 -3.37 11.22
C GLN A 124 -6.84 -4.72 10.58
N MET A 125 -5.58 -5.17 10.60
CA MET A 125 -5.21 -6.50 10.14
C MET A 125 -5.84 -7.61 11.01
N ILE A 126 -5.87 -7.41 12.34
CA ILE A 126 -6.54 -8.34 13.27
C ILE A 126 -8.06 -8.37 13.01
N ASN A 127 -8.70 -7.22 12.81
CA ASN A 127 -10.14 -7.16 12.56
C ASN A 127 -10.57 -7.73 11.19
N ARG A 128 -9.71 -7.68 10.17
CA ARG A 128 -10.02 -8.30 8.86
C ARG A 128 -9.99 -9.83 8.89
N GLN A 129 -9.26 -10.44 9.82
CA GLN A 129 -9.29 -11.90 9.99
C GLN A 129 -10.55 -12.40 10.73
N GLY A 130 -11.34 -11.52 11.34
CA GLY A 130 -12.60 -11.87 12.02
C GLY A 130 -13.86 -11.77 11.16
N SER A 131 -13.77 -11.37 9.89
CA SER A 131 -14.93 -11.17 9.00
C SER A 131 -15.18 -12.34 8.04
N GLY A 132 -14.48 -13.46 8.18
CA GLY A 132 -14.54 -14.60 7.26
C GLY A 132 -15.54 -15.71 7.61
N ASP A 133 -16.09 -15.77 8.83
CA ASP A 133 -16.84 -16.95 9.31
C ASP A 133 -18.27 -16.63 9.79
N ALA A 134 -19.02 -15.77 9.09
CA ALA A 134 -20.40 -15.43 9.49
C ALA A 134 -21.44 -15.37 8.35
N GLU A 135 -21.24 -16.09 7.24
CA GLU A 135 -22.25 -16.26 6.18
C GLU A 135 -22.47 -17.73 5.77
N SER A 136 -22.67 -18.62 6.74
CA SER A 136 -23.19 -19.98 6.50
C SER A 136 -24.49 -20.26 7.26
N SER A 137 -25.36 -19.26 7.37
CA SER A 137 -26.68 -19.37 8.02
C SER A 137 -27.75 -18.53 7.32
N LEU A 138 -27.86 -18.60 6.00
CA LEU A 138 -29.08 -18.15 5.32
C LEU A 138 -29.53 -19.22 4.32
N GLY A 139 -30.50 -19.99 4.79
CA GLY A 139 -31.25 -20.93 3.97
C GLY A 139 -31.97 -20.20 2.84
N VAL A 140 -31.63 -20.57 1.62
CA VAL A 140 -32.48 -20.39 0.45
C VAL A 140 -32.70 -21.77 -0.14
N ARG A 141 -33.85 -22.37 0.15
CA ARG A 141 -34.48 -23.33 -0.76
C ARG A 141 -35.86 -22.80 -1.08
N GLY A 142 -36.00 -22.45 -2.36
CA GLY A 142 -37.21 -21.91 -2.94
C GLY A 142 -38.38 -22.86 -2.84
N ALA A 143 -39.55 -22.27 -2.62
CA ALA A 143 -40.81 -22.86 -2.96
C ALA A 143 -40.91 -22.99 -4.49
N THR A 144 -40.98 -24.23 -4.97
CA THR A 144 -41.74 -24.55 -6.18
C THR A 144 -42.65 -25.71 -5.85
N ALA A 145 -43.94 -25.43 -5.96
CA ALA A 145 -45.07 -26.33 -6.05
C ALA A 145 -44.71 -27.73 -6.56
N TRP A 146 -45.25 -28.77 -5.91
CA TRP A 146 -45.96 -29.95 -6.44
C TRP A 146 -46.09 -30.93 -5.27
N ASP A 147 -47.09 -30.74 -4.41
CA ASP A 147 -47.54 -31.79 -3.48
C ASP A 147 -49.06 -31.84 -3.53
N GLY A 148 -49.56 -32.87 -4.20
CA GLY A 148 -50.98 -33.13 -4.37
C GLY A 148 -51.19 -34.35 -5.25
N VAL A 149 -51.67 -35.42 -4.61
CA VAL A 149 -52.51 -36.50 -5.16
C VAL A 149 -51.79 -37.78 -5.63
N VAL A 150 -51.93 -38.84 -4.79
CA VAL A 150 -52.13 -40.29 -5.13
C VAL A 150 -50.83 -41.04 -5.53
N ASN A 151 -50.43 -42.21 -5.02
CA ASN A 151 -51.15 -43.44 -4.65
C ASN A 151 -50.21 -44.43 -3.90
N GLU A 152 -50.80 -45.52 -3.35
CA GLU A 152 -50.23 -46.87 -3.12
C GLU A 152 -49.06 -47.00 -2.12
N THR A 153 -49.07 -47.82 -1.06
CA THR A 153 -49.83 -49.05 -0.71
C THR A 153 -49.69 -49.27 0.80
#